data_AF-A0A7Y6EGF4-F1
#
_entry.id   AF-A0A7Y6EGF4-F1
#
_cell.length_a   1.000
_cell.length_b   1.000
_cell.length_c   1.000
_cell.angle_alpha   90.00
_cell.angle_beta   90.00
_cell.angle_gamma   90.00
#
_symmetry.space_group_name_H-M   'P 1'
#
loop_
_entity.id
_entity.type
_entity.pdbx_description
1 polymer ?
#
loop_
_entity_poly.entity_id
_entity_poly.type
_entity_poly.pdbx_seq_one_letter_code
_entity_poly.pdbx_strand_id
1 'polypeptide(L)'
;MITASIDLRSVLLPVRQQGRRQSCLAFASSAAHEHGANTGEHLSVEYLFFHAVARTPGQNPDAGTTMAATAQALALEGQPVEPAWPYSPTQVLPWAPPAFSNPLFKTTMVPGKPAFADLTATLGKKVPVILGLVITDAFFRPDALGIIPDVTPDTERGGHAVLAVGHGLDPAGQEAVLIRNSWGPGWGLDGYAWLSRSYVDRQLHETASLI
;
A
#
# COMPACT_ATOMS: atom_id res chain seq x y z
N MET A 1 -15.99 5.25 -18.82
CA MET A 1 -15.09 5.64 -17.71
C MET A 1 -15.65 5.04 -16.42
N ILE A 2 -14.81 4.74 -15.44
CA ILE A 2 -15.26 4.35 -14.09
C ILE A 2 -16.02 5.53 -13.46
N THR A 3 -17.14 5.25 -12.81
CA THR A 3 -17.86 6.22 -11.98
C THR A 3 -17.43 6.03 -10.52
N ALA A 4 -16.55 6.89 -10.03
CA ALA A 4 -16.04 6.82 -8.66
C ALA A 4 -17.05 7.37 -7.65
N SER A 5 -17.35 6.59 -6.61
CA SER A 5 -18.12 7.05 -5.44
C SER A 5 -17.21 7.71 -4.40
N ILE A 6 -16.02 7.15 -4.21
CA ILE A 6 -14.93 7.72 -3.41
C ILE A 6 -13.66 7.68 -4.25
N ASP A 7 -12.91 8.78 -4.23
CA ASP A 7 -11.60 8.91 -4.86
C ASP A 7 -10.70 9.83 -4.02
N LEU A 8 -9.71 9.24 -3.36
CA LEU A 8 -8.78 9.96 -2.49
C LEU A 8 -7.49 10.39 -3.22
N ARG A 9 -7.36 10.21 -4.54
CA ARG A 9 -6.10 10.54 -5.26
C ARG A 9 -5.66 11.98 -5.05
N SER A 10 -6.59 12.92 -5.02
CA SER A 10 -6.31 14.36 -4.91
C SER A 10 -5.73 14.80 -3.56
N VAL A 11 -5.86 13.97 -2.51
CA VAL A 11 -5.39 14.27 -1.16
C VAL A 11 -4.17 13.44 -0.76
N LEU A 12 -3.62 12.66 -1.69
CA LEU A 12 -2.45 11.83 -1.48
C LEU A 12 -1.22 12.47 -2.12
N LEU A 13 -0.07 12.27 -1.49
CA LEU A 13 1.23 12.64 -2.07
C LEU A 13 1.56 11.79 -3.31
N PRO A 14 2.43 12.26 -4.22
CA PRO A 14 2.76 11.57 -5.48
C PRO A 14 3.14 10.09 -5.32
N VAL A 15 2.81 9.28 -6.34
CA VAL A 15 3.15 7.84 -6.35
C VAL A 15 4.67 7.63 -6.30
N ARG A 16 5.09 6.64 -5.53
CA ARG A 16 6.49 6.27 -5.32
C ARG A 16 6.83 4.92 -5.97
N GLN A 17 8.12 4.59 -6.03
CA GLN A 17 8.63 3.38 -6.65
C GLN A 17 9.54 2.59 -5.70
N GLN A 18 9.12 1.35 -5.38
CA GLN A 18 9.87 0.44 -4.51
C GLN A 18 11.03 -0.28 -5.22
N GLY A 19 11.06 -0.27 -6.55
CA GLY A 19 12.03 -1.06 -7.31
C GLY A 19 11.89 -2.57 -7.02
N ARG A 20 13.02 -3.24 -6.75
CA ARG A 20 13.06 -4.71 -6.57
C ARG A 20 13.05 -5.17 -5.12
N ARG A 21 12.99 -4.25 -4.15
CA ARG A 21 13.00 -4.61 -2.72
C ARG A 21 11.60 -5.01 -2.28
N GLN A 22 11.51 -5.97 -1.36
CA GLN A 22 10.26 -6.48 -0.79
C GLN A 22 9.66 -5.53 0.25
N SER A 23 9.49 -4.27 -0.13
CA SER A 23 9.10 -3.16 0.75
C SER A 23 7.68 -2.65 0.51
N CYS A 24 6.89 -3.38 -0.31
CA CYS A 24 5.53 -2.98 -0.70
C CYS A 24 4.63 -2.64 0.49
N LEU A 25 4.70 -3.44 1.57
CA LEU A 25 3.91 -3.17 2.77
C LEU A 25 4.33 -1.87 3.46
N ALA A 26 5.64 -1.61 3.58
CA ALA A 26 6.12 -0.34 4.12
C ALA A 26 5.68 0.86 3.24
N PHE A 27 5.65 0.71 1.91
CA PHE A 27 5.11 1.74 1.01
C PHE A 27 3.61 1.98 1.21
N ALA A 28 2.80 0.93 1.24
CA ALA A 28 1.36 1.03 1.41
C ALA A 28 1.01 1.66 2.78
N SER A 29 1.67 1.20 3.85
CA SER A 29 1.51 1.75 5.19
C SER A 29 1.99 3.19 5.31
N SER A 30 3.11 3.56 4.69
CA SER A 30 3.59 4.95 4.71
C SER A 30 2.62 5.89 3.97
N ALA A 31 2.09 5.48 2.82
CA ALA A 31 1.12 6.28 2.08
C ALA A 31 -0.21 6.46 2.86
N ALA A 32 -0.64 5.44 3.60
CA ALA A 32 -1.78 5.57 4.52
C ALA A 32 -1.46 6.54 5.67
N HIS A 33 -0.24 6.47 6.20
CA HIS A 33 0.19 7.28 7.35
C HIS A 33 0.35 8.75 6.97
N GLU A 34 0.88 9.05 5.78
CA GLU A 34 0.96 10.39 5.20
C GLU A 34 -0.41 11.06 5.11
N HIS A 35 -1.45 10.31 4.70
CA HIS A 35 -2.84 10.81 4.63
C HIS A 35 -3.38 11.25 6.00
N GLY A 36 -3.05 10.51 7.07
CA GLY A 36 -3.48 10.84 8.42
C GLY A 36 -2.62 11.91 9.11
N ALA A 37 -1.30 11.85 8.92
CA ALA A 37 -0.35 12.75 9.55
C ALA A 37 -0.35 14.17 8.92
N ASN A 38 -0.83 14.29 7.67
CA ASN A 38 -0.92 15.54 6.92
C ASN A 38 0.38 16.36 6.96
N THR A 39 1.50 15.68 6.76
CA THR A 39 2.86 16.24 6.87
C THR A 39 3.21 17.19 5.72
N GLY A 40 2.50 17.12 4.59
CA GLY A 40 2.84 17.84 3.36
C GLY A 40 4.10 17.32 2.66
N GLU A 41 4.73 16.28 3.19
CA GLU A 41 5.94 15.64 2.68
C GLU A 41 5.90 14.13 2.97
N HIS A 42 6.59 13.34 2.14
CA HIS A 42 6.63 11.89 2.35
C HIS A 42 7.25 11.50 3.69
N LEU A 43 6.79 10.40 4.26
CA LEU A 43 7.41 9.75 5.40
C LEU A 43 8.45 8.73 4.94
N SER A 44 9.50 8.52 5.75
CA SER A 44 10.60 7.61 5.42
C SER A 44 10.11 6.16 5.39
N VAL A 45 9.96 5.63 4.18
CA VAL A 45 9.66 4.21 3.96
C VAL A 45 10.83 3.35 4.41
N GLU A 46 12.07 3.81 4.20
CA GLU A 46 13.29 3.08 4.61
C GLU A 46 13.30 2.82 6.12
N TYR A 47 12.98 3.85 6.91
CA TYR A 47 12.95 3.77 8.37
C TYR A 47 11.87 2.79 8.86
N LEU A 48 10.66 2.87 8.29
CA LEU A 48 9.59 1.91 8.61
C LEU A 48 9.98 0.49 8.23
N PHE A 49 10.52 0.30 7.03
CA PHE A 49 10.90 -1.02 6.51
C PHE A 49 11.99 -1.67 7.36
N PHE A 50 13.02 -0.91 7.75
CA PHE A 50 14.07 -1.39 8.65
C PHE A 50 13.52 -1.94 9.97
N HIS A 51 12.68 -1.15 10.64
CA HIS A 51 12.10 -1.53 11.94
C HIS A 51 11.06 -2.66 11.84
N ALA A 52 10.35 -2.75 10.71
CA ALA A 52 9.43 -3.85 10.44
C ALA A 52 10.19 -5.15 10.11
N VAL A 53 11.30 -5.09 9.37
CA VAL A 53 12.16 -6.27 9.10
C VAL A 53 12.76 -6.81 10.39
N ALA A 54 13.28 -5.96 11.27
CA ALA A 54 13.85 -6.37 12.56
C ALA A 54 12.83 -7.13 13.45
N ARG A 55 11.53 -6.90 13.26
CA ARG A 55 10.44 -7.57 13.97
C ARG A 55 9.82 -8.75 13.22
N THR A 56 10.13 -8.89 11.95
CA THR A 56 9.60 -9.99 11.13
C THR A 56 10.42 -11.24 11.41
N PRO A 57 9.79 -12.42 11.63
CA PRO A 57 10.51 -13.67 11.79
C PRO A 57 11.49 -13.91 10.64
N GLY A 58 12.74 -14.25 10.97
CA GLY A 58 13.83 -14.42 10.01
C GLY A 58 14.59 -13.13 9.67
N GLN A 59 14.05 -11.95 9.99
CA GLN A 59 14.71 -10.64 9.85
C GLN A 59 15.37 -10.42 8.48
N ASN A 60 14.72 -10.94 7.42
CA ASN A 60 15.26 -10.93 6.08
C ASN A 60 14.58 -9.85 5.23
N PRO A 61 15.27 -8.76 4.86
CA PRO A 61 14.70 -7.71 4.01
C PRO A 61 14.35 -8.19 2.60
N ASP A 62 14.87 -9.34 2.15
CA ASP A 62 14.53 -9.93 0.85
C ASP A 62 13.28 -10.84 0.90
N ALA A 63 12.69 -11.02 2.08
CA ALA A 63 11.47 -11.83 2.27
C ALA A 63 10.21 -10.96 2.53
N GLY A 64 10.37 -9.64 2.66
CA GLY A 64 9.30 -8.73 3.03
C GLY A 64 8.97 -8.72 4.52
N THR A 65 7.85 -8.10 4.87
CA THR A 65 7.42 -7.87 6.26
C THR A 65 5.98 -8.29 6.47
N THR A 66 5.56 -8.48 7.72
CA THR A 66 4.17 -8.79 8.07
C THR A 66 3.38 -7.53 8.49
N MET A 67 2.05 -7.57 8.40
CA MET A 67 1.17 -6.52 8.95
C MET A 67 1.45 -6.28 10.42
N ALA A 68 1.61 -7.35 11.22
CA ALA A 68 1.86 -7.24 12.65
C ALA A 68 3.19 -6.53 12.98
N ALA A 69 4.28 -6.89 12.27
CA ALA A 69 5.58 -6.26 12.46
C ALA A 69 5.56 -4.78 12.04
N THR A 70 4.89 -4.48 10.91
CA THR A 70 4.72 -3.11 10.41
C THR A 70 3.87 -2.26 11.35
N ALA A 71 2.80 -2.83 11.93
CA ALA A 71 1.94 -2.15 12.90
C ALA A 71 2.72 -1.79 14.17
N GLN A 72 3.52 -2.72 14.69
CA GLN A 72 4.37 -2.47 15.85
C GLN A 72 5.43 -1.41 15.55
N ALA A 73 6.06 -1.45 14.37
CA ALA A 73 7.05 -0.44 13.97
C ALA A 73 6.44 0.98 13.90
N LEU A 74 5.23 1.11 13.33
CA LEU A 74 4.50 2.39 13.32
C LEU A 74 4.17 2.91 14.73
N ALA A 75 3.75 2.02 15.63
CA ALA A 75 3.34 2.40 16.98
C ALA A 75 4.53 2.71 17.90
N LEU A 76 5.64 1.97 17.78
CA LEU A 76 6.78 2.08 18.68
C LEU A 76 7.83 3.07 18.18
N GLU A 77 8.23 3.00 16.92
CA GLU A 77 9.23 3.90 16.33
C GLU A 77 8.59 5.03 15.54
N GLY A 78 7.50 4.76 14.83
CA GLY A 78 6.93 5.72 13.89
C GLY A 78 7.82 5.91 12.66
N GLN A 79 7.70 7.08 12.04
CA GLN A 79 8.49 7.45 10.86
C GLN A 79 8.94 8.89 10.97
N PRO A 80 10.19 9.21 10.62
CA PRO A 80 10.57 10.59 10.31
C PRO A 80 10.09 10.94 8.89
N VAL A 81 10.24 12.21 8.51
CA VAL A 81 10.10 12.62 7.11
C VAL A 81 11.15 11.95 6.21
N GLU A 82 10.82 11.78 4.94
CA GLU A 82 11.64 11.08 3.94
C GLU A 82 13.10 11.58 3.88
N PRO A 83 13.42 12.89 3.93
CA PRO A 83 14.81 13.35 3.90
C PRO A 83 15.68 12.86 5.06
N ALA A 84 15.09 12.44 6.18
CA ALA A 84 15.84 11.94 7.34
C ALA A 84 16.52 10.61 7.06
N TRP A 85 15.85 9.72 6.30
CA TRP A 85 16.46 8.51 5.74
C TRP A 85 15.80 8.19 4.40
N PRO A 86 16.38 8.67 3.29
CA PRO A 86 15.80 8.48 1.97
C PRO A 86 15.76 7.02 1.56
N TYR A 87 14.66 6.62 0.92
CA TYR A 87 14.50 5.31 0.34
C TYR A 87 15.45 5.10 -0.84
N SER A 88 16.07 3.93 -0.87
CA SER A 88 16.87 3.49 -2.00
C SER A 88 16.28 2.21 -2.61
N PRO A 89 16.13 2.14 -3.95
CA PRO A 89 15.64 0.93 -4.64
C PRO A 89 16.63 -0.24 -4.55
N THR A 90 17.84 0.02 -4.09
CA THR A 90 18.87 -0.96 -3.72
C THR A 90 19.25 -0.80 -2.26
N GLN A 91 19.31 -1.87 -1.49
CA GLN A 91 19.70 -1.78 -0.08
C GLN A 91 21.15 -1.30 0.04
N VAL A 92 21.36 -0.20 0.77
CA VAL A 92 22.69 0.35 1.04
C VAL A 92 23.27 -0.34 2.27
N LEU A 93 24.57 -0.70 2.21
CA LEU A 93 25.31 -1.33 3.29
C LEU A 93 26.37 -0.39 3.89
N PRO A 94 26.56 -0.36 5.22
CA PRO A 94 25.77 -1.08 6.23
C PRO A 94 24.33 -0.56 6.29
N TRP A 95 23.38 -1.48 6.43
CA TRP A 95 21.96 -1.12 6.48
C TRP A 95 21.59 -0.72 7.92
N ALA A 96 21.73 0.56 8.21
CA ALA A 96 21.46 1.13 9.52
C ALA A 96 20.90 2.55 9.39
N PRO A 97 19.98 2.97 10.28
CA PRO A 97 19.46 4.33 10.25
C PRO A 97 20.56 5.36 10.48
N PRO A 98 20.61 6.45 9.70
CA PRO A 98 21.48 7.57 9.98
C PRO A 98 21.04 8.29 11.25
N ALA A 99 21.92 9.11 11.84
CA ALA A 99 21.50 10.06 12.86
C ALA A 99 20.68 11.19 12.21
N PHE A 100 19.51 11.48 12.79
CA PHE A 100 18.65 12.60 12.38
C PHE A 100 17.99 13.22 13.62
N SER A 101 17.50 14.46 13.48
CA SER A 101 16.82 15.21 14.54
C SER A 101 15.36 15.51 14.24
N ASN A 102 14.84 15.04 13.09
CA ASN A 102 13.44 15.21 12.69
C ASN A 102 12.49 14.51 13.69
N PRO A 103 11.29 15.07 13.92
CA PRO A 103 10.29 14.41 14.75
C PRO A 103 9.86 13.08 14.13
N LEU A 104 9.47 12.14 15.00
CA LEU A 104 8.89 10.86 14.62
C LEU A 104 7.37 10.96 14.69
N PHE A 105 6.71 10.71 13.57
CA PHE A 105 5.25 10.58 13.47
C PHE A 105 4.87 9.14 13.82
N LYS A 106 3.96 8.96 14.78
CA LYS A 106 3.49 7.64 15.22
C LYS A 106 2.00 7.54 14.99
N THR A 107 1.54 6.33 14.72
CA THR A 107 0.12 6.01 14.51
C THR A 107 -0.13 4.56 14.90
N THR A 108 -1.40 4.20 15.07
CA THR A 108 -1.80 2.82 15.32
C THR A 108 -2.38 2.23 14.05
N MET A 109 -1.80 1.12 13.59
CA MET A 109 -2.37 0.32 12.51
C MET A 109 -3.22 -0.80 13.10
N VAL A 110 -4.51 -0.83 12.73
CA VAL A 110 -5.47 -1.83 13.19
C VAL A 110 -5.85 -2.79 12.06
N PRO A 111 -5.93 -4.10 12.32
CA PRO A 111 -6.38 -5.06 11.33
C PRO A 111 -7.88 -4.84 11.01
N GLY A 112 -8.22 -5.00 9.73
CA GLY A 112 -9.60 -4.98 9.23
C GLY A 112 -10.07 -6.38 8.83
N LYS A 113 -11.31 -6.46 8.33
CA LYS A 113 -11.85 -7.68 7.71
C LYS A 113 -11.53 -7.67 6.22
N PRO A 114 -10.99 -8.76 5.65
CA PRO A 114 -10.71 -8.87 4.22
C PRO A 114 -12.00 -9.15 3.45
N ALA A 115 -12.93 -8.20 3.47
CA ALA A 115 -14.22 -8.30 2.80
C ALA A 115 -14.52 -6.99 2.07
N PHE A 116 -15.04 -7.10 0.84
CA PHE A 116 -15.32 -5.94 -0.01
C PHE A 116 -16.23 -4.92 0.67
N ALA A 117 -17.25 -5.38 1.40
CA ALA A 117 -18.16 -4.51 2.13
C ALA A 117 -17.48 -3.73 3.26
N ASP A 118 -16.61 -4.37 4.05
CA ASP A 118 -15.86 -3.70 5.12
C ASP A 118 -14.83 -2.71 4.55
N LEU A 119 -14.18 -3.09 3.44
CA LEU A 119 -13.26 -2.24 2.69
C LEU A 119 -13.95 -0.96 2.19
N THR A 120 -15.05 -1.10 1.47
CA THR A 120 -15.81 0.05 0.93
C THR A 120 -16.45 0.90 2.03
N ALA A 121 -16.91 0.30 3.13
CA ALA A 121 -17.41 1.04 4.29
C ALA A 121 -16.31 1.90 4.96
N THR A 122 -15.07 1.40 5.00
CA THR A 122 -13.93 2.14 5.53
C THR A 122 -13.51 3.27 4.59
N LEU A 123 -13.45 3.01 3.28
CA LEU A 123 -13.20 4.03 2.26
C LEU A 123 -14.29 5.11 2.24
N GLY A 124 -15.56 4.75 2.51
CA GLY A 124 -16.67 5.69 2.66
C GLY A 124 -16.47 6.72 3.78
N LYS A 125 -15.62 6.40 4.77
CA LYS A 125 -15.18 7.33 5.83
C LYS A 125 -13.94 8.15 5.45
N LYS A 126 -13.50 8.07 4.17
CA LYS A 126 -12.28 8.68 3.64
C LYS A 126 -10.99 8.20 4.33
N VAL A 127 -11.01 6.96 4.82
CA VAL A 127 -9.85 6.29 5.42
C VAL A 127 -9.28 5.30 4.39
N PRO A 128 -8.05 5.51 3.89
CA PRO A 128 -7.36 4.54 3.05
C PRO A 128 -7.17 3.21 3.76
N VAL A 129 -7.23 2.11 3.00
CA VAL A 129 -7.11 0.75 3.55
C VAL A 129 -5.91 0.05 2.93
N ILE A 130 -4.97 -0.39 3.75
CA ILE A 130 -3.82 -1.18 3.33
C ILE A 130 -4.35 -2.58 3.02
N LEU A 131 -4.04 -3.10 1.82
CA LEU A 131 -4.44 -4.42 1.37
C LEU A 131 -3.22 -5.33 1.29
N GLY A 132 -3.32 -6.54 1.83
CA GLY A 132 -2.44 -7.66 1.51
C GLY A 132 -3.20 -8.68 0.68
N LEU A 133 -2.72 -8.95 -0.54
CA LEU A 133 -3.37 -9.82 -1.52
C LEU A 133 -2.35 -10.70 -2.25
N VAL A 134 -2.84 -11.74 -2.91
CA VAL A 134 -2.06 -12.48 -3.91
C VAL A 134 -2.29 -11.83 -5.28
N ILE A 135 -1.21 -11.42 -5.95
CA ILE A 135 -1.30 -10.83 -7.29
C ILE A 135 -1.17 -11.89 -8.38
N THR A 136 -1.74 -11.62 -9.54
CA THR A 136 -1.76 -12.53 -10.70
C THR A 136 -1.18 -11.87 -11.94
N ASP A 137 -1.10 -12.56 -13.10
CA ASP A 137 -0.63 -11.94 -14.35
C ASP A 137 -1.47 -10.74 -14.78
N ALA A 138 -2.79 -10.77 -14.55
CA ALA A 138 -3.68 -9.64 -14.83
C ALA A 138 -3.27 -8.37 -14.07
N PHE A 139 -2.73 -8.51 -12.84
CA PHE A 139 -2.31 -7.38 -12.02
C PHE A 139 -1.17 -6.57 -12.66
N PHE A 140 -0.31 -7.22 -13.46
CA PHE A 140 0.79 -6.54 -14.15
C PHE A 140 0.33 -5.74 -15.38
N ARG A 141 -0.92 -5.93 -15.82
CA ARG A 141 -1.43 -5.40 -17.08
C ARG A 141 -2.84 -4.80 -16.90
N PRO A 142 -2.98 -3.71 -16.11
CA PRO A 142 -4.23 -2.94 -16.12
C PRO A 142 -4.60 -2.56 -17.56
N ASP A 143 -5.88 -2.63 -17.89
CA ASP A 143 -6.35 -2.27 -19.23
C ASP A 143 -6.31 -0.74 -19.48
N ALA A 144 -6.83 -0.29 -20.63
CA ALA A 144 -6.86 1.13 -20.99
C ALA A 144 -7.71 2.00 -20.02
N LEU A 145 -8.62 1.39 -19.26
CA LEU A 145 -9.40 2.04 -18.20
C LEU A 145 -8.77 1.85 -16.81
N GLY A 146 -7.58 1.23 -16.75
CA GLY A 146 -6.89 0.90 -15.51
C GLY A 146 -7.51 -0.26 -14.75
N ILE A 147 -8.39 -1.05 -15.36
CA ILE A 147 -9.07 -2.16 -14.69
C ILE A 147 -8.17 -3.39 -14.70
N ILE A 148 -8.07 -4.03 -13.54
CA ILE A 148 -7.52 -5.37 -13.34
C ILE A 148 -8.71 -6.29 -13.09
N PRO A 149 -9.12 -7.08 -14.10
CA PRO A 149 -10.23 -8.00 -13.97
C PRO A 149 -9.79 -9.29 -13.28
N ASP A 150 -10.77 -10.02 -12.75
CA ASP A 150 -10.59 -11.39 -12.32
C ASP A 150 -10.66 -12.34 -13.52
N VAL A 151 -9.52 -12.88 -13.94
CA VAL A 151 -9.42 -13.82 -15.07
C VAL A 151 -9.30 -15.25 -14.54
N THR A 152 -9.96 -16.22 -15.18
CA THR A 152 -9.83 -17.64 -14.81
C THR A 152 -9.68 -18.50 -16.07
N PRO A 153 -8.59 -19.29 -16.20
CA PRO A 153 -7.45 -19.37 -15.29
C PRO A 153 -6.56 -18.12 -15.34
N ASP A 154 -5.90 -17.80 -14.23
CA ASP A 154 -4.84 -16.79 -14.15
C ASP A 154 -3.74 -17.29 -13.20
N THR A 155 -2.50 -16.90 -13.45
CA THR A 155 -1.34 -17.41 -12.70
C THR A 155 -1.04 -16.50 -11.52
N GLU A 156 -1.06 -17.05 -10.31
CA GLU A 156 -0.60 -16.36 -9.11
C GLU A 156 0.91 -16.10 -9.14
N ARG A 157 1.32 -14.91 -8.69
CA ARG A 157 2.71 -14.43 -8.69
C ARG A 157 3.28 -14.17 -7.30
N GLY A 158 2.44 -14.26 -6.26
CA GLY A 158 2.84 -14.14 -4.86
C GLY A 158 2.12 -13.01 -4.13
N GLY A 159 2.45 -12.87 -2.85
CA GLY A 159 1.89 -11.84 -1.99
C GLY A 159 2.41 -10.44 -2.34
N HIS A 160 1.51 -9.45 -2.31
CA HIS A 160 1.84 -8.04 -2.51
C HIS A 160 0.94 -7.16 -1.65
N ALA A 161 1.43 -5.96 -1.32
CA ALA A 161 0.69 -4.99 -0.55
C ALA A 161 0.52 -3.67 -1.33
N VAL A 162 -0.71 -3.14 -1.31
CA VAL A 162 -1.09 -1.88 -1.95
C VAL A 162 -2.03 -1.09 -1.05
N LEU A 163 -2.30 0.17 -1.40
CA LEU A 163 -3.24 1.00 -0.66
C LEU A 163 -4.55 1.16 -1.45
N ALA A 164 -5.68 0.75 -0.89
CA ALA A 164 -6.99 1.13 -1.40
C ALA A 164 -7.31 2.57 -1.04
N VAL A 165 -7.76 3.34 -2.03
CA VAL A 165 -7.93 4.80 -1.94
C VAL A 165 -9.25 5.27 -2.57
N GLY A 166 -10.13 4.35 -2.95
CA GLY A 166 -11.43 4.70 -3.52
C GLY A 166 -12.21 3.46 -3.93
N HIS A 167 -13.47 3.68 -4.30
CA HIS A 167 -14.33 2.64 -4.86
C HIS A 167 -15.38 3.26 -5.77
N GLY A 168 -15.92 2.47 -6.68
CA GLY A 168 -16.86 2.94 -7.70
C GLY A 168 -17.44 1.80 -8.51
N LEU A 169 -18.05 2.18 -9.62
CA LEU A 169 -18.67 1.27 -10.57
C LEU A 169 -17.99 1.38 -11.93
N ASP A 170 -17.71 0.23 -12.55
CA ASP A 170 -17.23 0.17 -13.92
C ASP A 170 -18.34 0.51 -14.95
N PRO A 171 -18.02 0.62 -16.25
CA PRO A 171 -19.02 0.90 -17.28
C PRO A 171 -20.15 -0.14 -17.39
N ALA A 172 -19.95 -1.36 -16.89
CA ALA A 172 -20.94 -2.42 -16.83
C ALA A 172 -21.72 -2.42 -15.49
N GLY A 173 -21.51 -1.42 -14.63
CA GLY A 173 -22.14 -1.31 -13.33
C GLY A 173 -21.60 -2.27 -12.27
N GLN A 174 -20.43 -2.88 -12.49
CA GLN A 174 -19.77 -3.76 -11.53
C GLN A 174 -18.94 -2.97 -10.54
N GLU A 175 -18.95 -3.39 -9.28
CA GLU A 175 -18.18 -2.75 -8.23
C GLU A 175 -16.67 -2.95 -8.42
N ALA A 176 -15.90 -1.91 -8.13
CA ALA A 176 -14.45 -1.93 -8.20
C ALA A 176 -13.82 -1.08 -7.09
N VAL A 177 -12.58 -1.41 -6.71
CA VAL A 177 -11.77 -0.67 -5.74
C VAL A 177 -10.58 -0.03 -6.44
N LEU A 178 -10.41 1.27 -6.23
CA LEU A 178 -9.24 2.01 -6.68
C LEU A 178 -8.08 1.74 -5.73
N ILE A 179 -6.97 1.22 -6.25
CA ILE A 179 -5.73 0.99 -5.53
C ILE A 179 -4.63 1.93 -6.03
N ARG A 180 -3.76 2.30 -5.10
CA ARG A 180 -2.46 2.94 -5.31
C ARG A 180 -1.38 1.88 -5.14
N ASN A 181 -0.57 1.68 -6.18
CA ASN A 181 0.57 0.78 -6.15
C ASN A 181 1.88 1.56 -5.84
N SER A 182 2.96 0.82 -5.59
CA SER A 182 4.30 1.34 -5.30
C SER A 182 5.29 1.02 -6.42
N TRP A 183 4.82 0.90 -7.66
CA TRP A 183 5.64 0.58 -8.83
C TRP A 183 5.94 1.80 -9.72
N GLY A 184 5.73 2.99 -9.18
CA GLY A 184 5.93 4.26 -9.88
C GLY A 184 4.73 4.65 -10.76
N PRO A 185 4.73 5.90 -11.27
CA PRO A 185 3.60 6.45 -12.02
C PRO A 185 3.41 5.80 -13.40
N GLY A 186 4.44 5.15 -13.96
CA GLY A 186 4.32 4.46 -15.26
C GLY A 186 3.48 3.19 -15.25
N TRP A 187 3.05 2.72 -14.08
CA TRP A 187 2.19 1.52 -13.96
C TRP A 187 0.71 1.93 -13.87
N GLY A 188 -0.14 1.32 -14.69
CA GLY A 188 -1.58 1.61 -14.69
C GLY A 188 -1.91 3.05 -15.04
N LEU A 189 -2.84 3.65 -14.29
CA LEU A 189 -3.26 5.05 -14.39
C LEU A 189 -2.43 5.90 -13.43
N ASP A 190 -1.26 6.36 -13.87
CA ASP A 190 -0.36 7.20 -13.06
C ASP A 190 0.02 6.57 -11.70
N GLY A 191 0.17 5.23 -11.67
CA GLY A 191 0.47 4.45 -10.46
C GLY A 191 -0.75 3.86 -9.75
N TYR A 192 -1.94 4.02 -10.33
CA TYR A 192 -3.21 3.52 -9.79
C TYR A 192 -3.88 2.52 -10.72
N ALA A 193 -4.75 1.68 -10.17
CA ALA A 193 -5.58 0.77 -10.95
C ALA A 193 -6.89 0.47 -10.20
N TRP A 194 -7.88 -0.05 -10.91
CA TRP A 194 -9.14 -0.51 -10.36
C TRP A 194 -9.14 -2.04 -10.30
N LEU A 195 -9.22 -2.61 -9.09
CA LEU A 195 -9.46 -4.05 -8.93
C LEU A 195 -10.96 -4.31 -9.08
N SER A 196 -11.36 -5.26 -9.93
CA SER A 196 -12.75 -5.71 -9.96
C SER A 196 -13.13 -6.33 -8.62
N ARG A 197 -14.41 -6.24 -8.24
CA ARG A 197 -14.90 -6.88 -7.01
C ARG A 197 -14.55 -8.37 -6.94
N SER A 198 -14.74 -9.10 -8.04
CA SER A 198 -14.37 -10.52 -8.10
C SER A 198 -12.89 -10.78 -7.82
N TYR A 199 -12.00 -9.89 -8.26
CA TYR A 199 -10.57 -10.00 -7.99
C TYR A 199 -10.31 -9.82 -6.49
N VAL A 200 -10.92 -8.79 -5.89
CA VAL A 200 -10.80 -8.53 -4.44
C VAL A 200 -11.35 -9.70 -3.63
N ASP A 201 -12.55 -10.19 -3.96
CA ASP A 201 -13.20 -11.29 -3.25
C ASP A 201 -12.37 -12.59 -3.30
N ARG A 202 -11.60 -12.80 -4.38
CA ARG A 202 -10.76 -14.00 -4.54
C ARG A 202 -9.37 -13.86 -3.95
N GLN A 203 -8.74 -12.70 -4.09
CA GLN A 203 -7.30 -12.52 -3.86
C GLN A 203 -6.94 -11.78 -2.57
N LEU A 204 -7.90 -11.11 -1.91
CA LEU A 204 -7.65 -10.37 -0.69
C LEU A 204 -7.51 -11.31 0.51
N HIS A 205 -6.40 -11.21 1.24
CA HIS A 205 -6.13 -12.04 2.41
C HIS A 205 -6.17 -11.26 3.72
N GLU A 206 -5.70 -10.01 3.70
CA GLU A 206 -5.62 -9.19 4.90
C GLU A 206 -5.83 -7.72 4.58
N THR A 207 -6.34 -6.99 5.57
CA THR A 207 -6.51 -5.53 5.47
C THR A 207 -6.06 -4.88 6.77
N ALA A 208 -5.64 -3.63 6.67
CA ALA A 208 -5.40 -2.78 7.82
C ALA A 208 -5.77 -1.33 7.52
N SER A 209 -6.03 -0.56 8.57
CA SER A 209 -6.25 0.89 8.48
C SER A 209 -5.57 1.57 9.65
N LEU A 210 -5.30 2.86 9.49
CA LEU A 210 -4.68 3.66 10.54
C LEU A 210 -5.76 4.42 11.33
N ILE A 211 -5.52 4.58 12.63
CA ILE A 211 -6.36 5.35 13.56
C ILE A 211 -5.53 6.38 14.33
#